data_AF-A0AAN6MS22-F1
#
_entry.id   AF-A0AAN6MS22-F1
#
_cell.length_a   1.000
_cell.length_b   1.000
_cell.length_c   1.000
_cell.angle_alpha   90.00
_cell.angle_beta   90.00
_cell.angle_gamma   90.00
#
_symmetry.space_group_name_H-M   'P 1'
#
loop_
_entity.id
_entity.type
_entity.pdbx_description
1 polymer ?
#
loop_
_entity_poly.entity_id
_entity_poly.type
_entity_poly.pdbx_seq_one_letter_code
_entity_poly.pdbx_strand_id
1 'polypeptide(L)'
;MADAGSSSNPAAAAAAAAAPTYKQLKEAFVSDLSGGSVAEIAQVCAVAPVVALLWSVLQARQSLFRPYGSLAFVVDLLLNVGALLLSVTLYSAAPLLLNILLLTAAALVYAVPATTASRKRPQLPPNAHPEPKTSPAQPAGAGGGVLSTKPFLTNYRGNMMVVTCICILAVDFRLFPRRFAKVETWGTSLMDMGVGSFVFSAGLVASRAVLAERAAGRVTPLTTRLARSLRHSLPLLALGVVRLLSVKGLDYAEHVTEYGVHWNFFFTLGFLPPFVALFQSALGVVPSYAGLTVLLGVVYQVLLESTDLKAYILAGPRTDLLSMNREGVFSFCGYLAIFLAGQDTGMYVLPRNPKGIFGLTKGTSKRGTLLLTLAASTAAWTALYLLCTDFTYGAGLTVSRRLANLPYVLWVVASNCGLLLAFCAADVFLFPGFYKAATVEKEKEVYELATSPVLRAYNRNGLAVFLLANLLTGLVNMAVPTLHVGRGLTVLVLALYMGVVTGVAVLLDVRGITIKL
;
A
#
# COMPACT_ATOMS: atom_id res chain seq x y z
N MET A 1 74.14 13.95 20.06
CA MET A 1 73.89 14.02 18.61
C MET A 1 73.59 12.60 18.16
N ALA A 2 72.41 12.38 17.56
CA ALA A 2 71.89 11.10 17.02
C ALA A 2 71.53 10.02 18.06
N ASP A 3 70.48 9.21 17.94
CA ASP A 3 69.37 9.17 16.97
C ASP A 3 68.19 8.36 17.53
N ALA A 4 67.03 8.57 16.94
CA ALA A 4 65.76 7.93 17.23
C ALA A 4 65.70 6.47 16.76
N GLY A 5 64.79 5.70 17.36
CA GLY A 5 64.49 4.33 16.95
C GLY A 5 63.17 3.81 17.50
N SER A 6 62.08 4.59 17.39
CA SER A 6 60.74 4.06 17.60
C SER A 6 60.36 3.17 16.40
N SER A 7 60.42 1.85 16.58
CA SER A 7 59.90 0.88 15.63
C SER A 7 58.36 0.91 15.66
N SER A 8 57.76 1.86 14.93
CA SER A 8 56.36 1.78 14.54
C SER A 8 56.18 0.59 13.62
N ASN A 9 55.53 -0.45 14.13
CA ASN A 9 55.22 -1.67 13.39
C ASN A 9 54.32 -1.32 12.19
N PRO A 10 54.78 -1.40 10.93
CA PRO A 10 53.99 -1.02 9.76
C PRO A 10 52.77 -1.94 9.57
N ALA A 11 52.80 -3.15 10.14
CA ALA A 11 51.67 -4.08 10.14
C ALA A 11 50.52 -3.62 11.07
N ALA A 12 50.81 -2.89 12.16
CA ALA A 12 49.79 -2.33 13.03
C ALA A 12 49.17 -1.04 12.44
N ALA A 13 49.95 -0.27 11.69
CA ALA A 13 49.46 0.90 10.95
C ALA A 13 48.63 0.49 9.71
N ALA A 14 48.95 -0.63 9.06
CA ALA A 14 48.17 -1.18 7.95
C ALA A 14 46.87 -1.90 8.40
N ALA A 15 46.85 -2.45 9.63
CA ALA A 15 45.65 -3.05 10.23
C ALA A 15 44.66 -1.99 10.79
N ALA A 16 45.08 -0.74 10.89
CA ALA A 16 44.21 0.41 11.16
C ALA A 16 43.60 0.99 9.87
N ALA A 17 43.24 0.14 8.91
CA ALA A 17 42.25 0.50 7.90
C ALA A 17 41.01 0.98 8.67
N ALA A 18 40.75 2.29 8.61
CA ALA A 18 39.84 2.99 9.49
C ALA A 18 38.55 2.18 9.73
N ALA A 19 38.28 1.84 11.00
CA ALA A 19 37.06 1.13 11.37
C ALA A 19 35.86 1.86 10.72
N PRO A 20 34.97 1.14 10.02
CA PRO A 20 33.92 1.78 9.25
C PRO A 20 33.08 2.65 10.15
N THR A 21 32.82 3.88 9.71
CA THR A 21 31.93 4.81 10.42
C THR A 21 30.56 4.17 10.63
N TYR A 22 29.84 4.58 11.66
CA TYR A 22 28.50 4.05 11.92
C TYR A 22 27.54 4.24 10.72
N LYS A 23 27.74 5.32 9.94
CA LYS A 23 27.04 5.56 8.67
C LYS A 23 27.34 4.48 7.63
N GLN A 24 28.61 4.15 7.40
CA GLN A 24 29.02 3.08 6.48
C GLN A 24 28.48 1.71 6.92
N LEU A 25 28.44 1.45 8.23
CA LEU A 25 27.82 0.23 8.77
C LEU A 25 26.31 0.18 8.48
N LYS A 26 25.60 1.30 8.57
CA LYS A 26 24.17 1.38 8.21
C LYS A 26 23.94 1.21 6.72
N GLU A 27 24.77 1.82 5.87
CA GLU A 27 24.71 1.65 4.41
C GLU A 27 24.92 0.19 4.03
N ALA A 28 26.04 -0.40 4.44
CA ALA A 28 26.36 -1.81 4.18
C ALA A 28 25.30 -2.77 4.73
N PHE A 29 24.57 -2.39 5.79
CA PHE A 29 23.51 -3.22 6.37
C PHE A 29 22.25 -3.33 5.50
N VAL A 30 22.05 -2.42 4.54
CA VAL A 30 20.87 -2.39 3.65
C VAL A 30 21.22 -2.51 2.15
N SER A 31 22.50 -2.69 1.83
CA SER A 31 23.00 -2.90 0.46
C SER A 31 23.05 -4.38 0.06
N ASP A 32 23.15 -4.62 -1.26
CA ASP A 32 23.34 -5.91 -1.93
C ASP A 32 22.30 -6.99 -1.57
N LEU A 33 21.07 -6.58 -1.31
CA LEU A 33 19.98 -7.48 -0.92
C LEU A 33 19.27 -8.07 -2.15
N SER A 34 19.02 -9.38 -2.11
CA SER A 34 18.31 -10.15 -3.16
C SER A 34 16.84 -10.47 -2.82
N GLY A 35 16.40 -10.14 -1.61
CA GLY A 35 15.00 -10.30 -1.17
C GLY A 35 14.64 -11.71 -0.73
N GLY A 36 13.35 -12.04 -0.81
CA GLY A 36 12.77 -13.33 -0.43
C GLY A 36 11.84 -13.88 -1.52
N SER A 37 11.30 -15.08 -1.30
CA SER A 37 10.40 -15.70 -2.26
C SER A 37 9.04 -15.00 -2.31
N VAL A 38 8.40 -14.99 -3.49
CA VAL A 38 7.05 -14.44 -3.66
C VAL A 38 6.03 -15.12 -2.76
N ALA A 39 6.16 -16.43 -2.55
CA ALA A 39 5.29 -17.18 -1.65
C ALA A 39 5.42 -16.73 -0.19
N GLU A 40 6.64 -16.48 0.28
CA GLU A 40 6.87 -15.95 1.63
C GLU A 40 6.27 -14.55 1.79
N ILE A 41 6.48 -13.66 0.81
CA ILE A 41 5.92 -12.31 0.84
C ILE A 41 4.38 -12.38 0.85
N ALA A 42 3.79 -13.27 0.06
CA ALA A 42 2.34 -13.50 0.06
C ALA A 42 1.84 -13.99 1.43
N GLN A 43 2.55 -14.90 2.10
CA GLN A 43 2.20 -15.38 3.45
C GLN A 43 2.26 -14.26 4.50
N VAL A 44 3.28 -13.39 4.45
CA VAL A 44 3.38 -12.24 5.36
C VAL A 44 2.26 -11.23 5.08
N CYS A 45 2.00 -10.92 3.81
CA CYS A 45 0.90 -10.05 3.40
C CYS A 45 -0.48 -10.61 3.76
N ALA A 46 -0.65 -11.94 3.80
CA ALA A 46 -1.90 -12.60 4.17
C ALA A 46 -2.29 -12.39 5.65
N VAL A 47 -1.33 -12.01 6.51
CA VAL A 47 -1.65 -11.69 7.91
C VAL A 47 -2.64 -10.53 7.99
N ALA A 48 -2.55 -9.55 7.11
CA ALA A 48 -3.45 -8.39 7.10
C ALA A 48 -4.95 -8.77 6.90
N PRO A 49 -5.34 -9.50 5.85
CA PRO A 49 -6.72 -9.96 5.71
C PRO A 49 -7.15 -10.98 6.79
N VAL A 50 -6.24 -11.82 7.31
CA VAL A 50 -6.55 -12.75 8.41
C VAL A 50 -6.86 -12.01 9.71
N VAL A 51 -6.09 -10.98 10.05
CA VAL A 51 -6.36 -10.10 11.20
C VAL A 51 -7.68 -9.36 11.01
N ALA A 52 -7.94 -8.81 9.83
CA ALA A 52 -9.20 -8.14 9.55
C ALA A 52 -10.40 -9.10 9.63
N LEU A 53 -10.23 -10.36 9.24
CA LEU A 53 -11.24 -11.41 9.43
C LEU A 53 -11.48 -11.66 10.92
N LEU A 54 -10.43 -11.84 11.73
CA LEU A 54 -10.55 -12.03 13.18
C LEU A 54 -11.24 -10.85 13.86
N TRP A 55 -10.84 -9.62 13.54
CA TRP A 55 -11.50 -8.40 14.01
C TRP A 55 -12.99 -8.39 13.63
N SER A 56 -13.28 -8.74 12.38
CA SER A 56 -14.65 -8.79 11.86
C SER A 56 -15.51 -9.86 12.54
N VAL A 57 -14.93 -11.03 12.87
CA VAL A 57 -15.63 -12.10 13.60
C VAL A 57 -15.95 -11.64 15.02
N LEU A 58 -14.98 -11.05 15.72
CA LEU A 58 -15.17 -10.49 17.07
C LEU A 58 -16.29 -9.44 17.05
N GLN A 59 -16.33 -8.58 16.03
CA GLN A 59 -17.36 -7.57 15.92
C GLN A 59 -18.73 -8.14 15.55
N ALA A 60 -18.81 -9.02 14.54
CA ALA A 60 -20.06 -9.58 14.06
C ALA A 60 -20.72 -10.53 15.08
N ARG A 61 -19.92 -11.31 15.82
CA ARG A 61 -20.43 -12.34 16.75
C ARG A 61 -20.57 -11.83 18.17
N GLN A 62 -19.59 -11.07 18.66
CA GLN A 62 -19.52 -10.67 20.07
C GLN A 62 -19.83 -9.17 20.26
N SER A 63 -19.84 -8.36 19.19
CA SER A 63 -20.00 -6.90 19.24
C SER A 63 -18.96 -6.21 20.15
N LEU A 64 -17.75 -6.78 20.21
CA LEU A 64 -16.69 -6.38 21.14
C LEU A 64 -16.31 -4.88 21.03
N PHE A 65 -16.38 -4.30 19.83
CA PHE A 65 -15.95 -2.93 19.59
C PHE A 65 -17.10 -1.91 19.72
N ARG A 66 -18.27 -2.32 20.21
CA ARG A 66 -19.41 -1.41 20.50
C ARG A 66 -19.98 -1.68 21.91
N PRO A 67 -19.85 -0.74 22.87
CA PRO A 67 -19.23 0.59 22.75
C PRO A 67 -17.70 0.55 22.60
N TYR A 68 -17.12 1.54 21.93
CA TYR A 68 -15.67 1.60 21.70
C TYR A 68 -14.96 2.21 22.91
N GLY A 69 -14.70 1.38 23.92
CA GLY A 69 -13.94 1.74 25.13
C GLY A 69 -12.42 1.56 24.99
N SER A 70 -11.70 1.74 26.10
CA SER A 70 -10.24 1.56 26.16
C SER A 70 -9.80 0.13 25.85
N LEU A 71 -10.50 -0.88 26.37
CA LEU A 71 -10.21 -2.28 26.07
C LEU A 71 -10.39 -2.59 24.57
N ALA A 72 -11.48 -2.11 23.97
CA ALA A 72 -11.74 -2.27 22.54
C ALA A 72 -10.64 -1.63 21.70
N PHE A 73 -10.17 -0.44 22.08
CA PHE A 73 -9.03 0.22 21.43
C PHE A 73 -7.73 -0.58 21.55
N VAL A 74 -7.39 -1.08 22.75
CA VAL A 74 -6.18 -1.88 22.95
C VAL A 74 -6.22 -3.17 22.12
N VAL A 75 -7.36 -3.87 22.11
CA VAL A 75 -7.52 -5.08 21.28
C VAL A 75 -7.43 -4.74 19.79
N ASP A 76 -8.05 -3.65 19.34
CA ASP A 76 -7.98 -3.19 17.95
C ASP A 76 -6.54 -2.86 17.54
N LEU A 77 -5.79 -2.16 18.40
CA LEU A 77 -4.36 -1.87 18.21
C LEU A 77 -3.52 -3.15 18.15
N LEU A 78 -3.70 -4.07 19.10
CA LEU A 78 -2.94 -5.33 19.13
C LEU A 78 -3.21 -6.19 17.90
N LEU A 79 -4.47 -6.24 17.44
CA LEU A 79 -4.83 -6.95 16.22
C LEU A 79 -4.25 -6.26 14.99
N ASN A 80 -4.67 -5.03 14.70
CA ASN A 80 -4.37 -4.35 13.43
C ASN A 80 -2.97 -3.76 13.33
N VAL A 81 -2.27 -3.57 14.45
CA VAL A 81 -0.89 -3.04 14.46
C VAL A 81 0.07 -4.05 15.06
N GLY A 82 -0.26 -4.65 16.21
CA GLY A 82 0.59 -5.63 16.89
C GLY A 82 0.84 -6.88 16.05
N ALA A 83 -0.20 -7.50 15.47
CA ALA A 83 -0.02 -8.71 14.67
C ALA A 83 0.79 -8.47 13.39
N LEU A 84 0.63 -7.30 12.76
CA LEU A 84 1.46 -6.89 11.62
C LEU A 84 2.91 -6.61 12.02
N LEU A 85 3.14 -6.03 13.20
CA LEU A 85 4.50 -5.86 13.73
C LEU A 85 5.16 -7.21 13.98
N LEU A 86 4.41 -8.15 14.58
CA LEU A 86 4.88 -9.51 14.83
C LEU A 86 5.20 -10.27 13.53
N SER A 87 4.40 -10.11 12.49
CA SER A 87 4.61 -10.81 11.21
C SER A 87 5.92 -10.43 10.52
N VAL A 88 6.33 -9.17 10.63
CA VAL A 88 7.58 -8.67 10.03
C VAL A 88 8.79 -8.71 10.97
N THR A 89 8.60 -9.17 12.22
CA THR A 89 9.67 -9.27 13.22
C THR A 89 9.78 -10.70 13.79
N LEU A 90 9.12 -10.99 14.90
CA LEU A 90 9.28 -12.25 15.65
C LEU A 90 8.77 -13.48 14.90
N TYR A 91 7.69 -13.35 14.13
CA TYR A 91 7.11 -14.43 13.33
C TYR A 91 7.58 -14.43 11.88
N SER A 92 8.56 -13.59 11.54
CA SER A 92 9.05 -13.49 10.17
C SER A 92 9.60 -14.79 9.60
N ALA A 93 10.15 -15.67 10.45
CA ALA A 93 10.62 -17.00 10.05
C ALA A 93 9.50 -18.03 9.88
N ALA A 94 8.32 -17.78 10.43
CA ALA A 94 7.17 -18.69 10.39
C ALA A 94 5.84 -17.91 10.19
N PRO A 95 5.68 -17.16 9.08
CA PRO A 95 4.49 -16.35 8.84
C PRO A 95 3.22 -17.21 8.69
N LEU A 96 3.35 -18.44 8.19
CA LEU A 96 2.25 -19.39 8.10
C LEU A 96 1.72 -19.79 9.49
N LEU A 97 2.61 -19.98 10.48
CA LEU A 97 2.21 -20.30 11.85
C LEU A 97 1.36 -19.17 12.42
N LEU A 98 1.78 -17.90 12.25
CA LEU A 98 1.00 -16.76 12.72
C LEU A 98 -0.38 -16.69 12.06
N ASN A 99 -0.46 -16.92 10.74
CA ASN A 99 -1.75 -16.99 10.04
C ASN A 99 -2.65 -18.10 10.59
N ILE A 100 -2.11 -19.31 10.83
CA ILE A 100 -2.87 -20.44 11.39
C ILE A 100 -3.36 -20.11 12.81
N LEU A 101 -2.52 -19.52 13.66
CA LEU A 101 -2.90 -19.13 15.03
C LEU A 101 -4.03 -18.08 15.03
N LEU A 102 -3.99 -17.10 14.13
CA LEU A 102 -5.03 -16.09 14.02
C LEU A 102 -6.32 -16.65 13.40
N LEU A 103 -6.21 -17.53 12.41
CA LEU A 103 -7.36 -18.20 11.80
C LEU A 103 -8.06 -19.16 12.78
N THR A 104 -7.28 -19.91 13.57
CA THR A 104 -7.83 -20.78 14.61
C THR A 104 -8.53 -19.95 15.70
N ALA A 105 -7.95 -18.83 16.13
CA ALA A 105 -8.64 -17.88 17.00
C ALA A 105 -9.96 -17.37 16.39
N ALA A 106 -9.96 -17.02 15.10
CA ALA A 106 -11.18 -16.57 14.41
C ALA A 106 -12.24 -17.67 14.33
N ALA A 107 -11.84 -18.91 14.05
CA ALA A 107 -12.72 -20.07 14.00
C ALA A 107 -13.34 -20.38 15.37
N LEU A 108 -12.53 -20.33 16.44
CA LEU A 108 -13.00 -20.54 17.81
C LEU A 108 -14.02 -19.46 18.22
N VAL A 109 -13.73 -18.19 17.99
CA VAL A 109 -14.68 -17.10 18.29
C VAL A 109 -15.96 -17.22 17.45
N TYR A 110 -15.85 -17.68 16.20
CA TYR A 110 -17.00 -17.93 15.35
C TYR A 110 -17.84 -19.14 15.82
N ALA A 111 -17.24 -20.13 16.47
CA ALA A 111 -17.98 -21.26 17.04
C ALA A 111 -18.80 -20.83 18.28
N VAL A 112 -18.34 -19.82 19.04
CA VAL A 112 -19.07 -19.31 20.20
C VAL A 112 -20.41 -18.67 19.77
N PRO A 113 -21.53 -18.95 20.48
CA PRO A 113 -22.82 -18.32 20.18
C PRO A 113 -22.75 -16.79 20.16
N ALA A 114 -23.48 -16.18 19.23
CA ALA A 114 -23.55 -14.72 19.16
C ALA A 114 -24.26 -14.15 20.40
N THR A 115 -23.72 -13.07 20.96
CA THR A 115 -24.30 -12.39 22.12
C THR A 115 -25.69 -11.81 21.77
N THR A 116 -26.56 -11.67 22.77
CA THR A 116 -27.89 -11.07 22.60
C THR A 116 -27.85 -9.63 22.06
N ALA A 117 -26.78 -8.90 22.34
CA ALA A 117 -26.49 -7.59 21.74
C ALA A 117 -26.27 -7.68 20.21
N SER A 118 -25.57 -8.72 19.72
CA SER A 118 -25.40 -9.01 18.29
C SER A 118 -26.72 -9.49 17.63
N ARG A 119 -27.61 -10.15 18.39
CA ARG A 119 -28.94 -10.58 17.90
C ARG A 119 -29.92 -9.43 17.68
N LYS A 120 -29.79 -8.29 18.38
CA LYS A 120 -30.56 -7.07 18.10
C LYS A 120 -30.07 -6.42 16.81
N ARG A 121 -30.31 -7.09 15.68
CA ARG A 121 -30.26 -6.48 14.36
C ARG A 121 -31.27 -5.33 14.34
N PRO A 122 -30.97 -4.16 13.75
CA PRO A 122 -31.99 -3.17 13.45
C PRO A 122 -32.91 -3.74 12.37
N GLN A 123 -33.95 -4.48 12.79
CA GLN A 123 -35.13 -4.71 11.98
C GLN A 123 -36.02 -3.49 12.18
N LEU A 124 -36.34 -2.78 11.08
CA LEU A 124 -37.36 -1.74 11.14
C LEU A 124 -38.70 -2.40 11.49
N PRO A 125 -39.58 -1.75 12.28
CA PRO A 125 -40.96 -2.16 12.38
C PRO A 125 -41.60 -2.13 10.96
N PRO A 126 -42.53 -3.05 10.63
CA PRO A 126 -43.04 -3.23 9.26
C PRO A 126 -43.77 -2.03 8.65
N ASN A 127 -44.09 -0.99 9.43
CA ASN A 127 -45.03 0.06 9.05
C ASN A 127 -44.45 1.50 9.08
N ALA A 128 -43.18 1.69 8.70
CA ALA A 128 -42.68 3.04 8.40
C ALA A 128 -42.89 3.35 6.91
N HIS A 129 -44.11 3.80 6.56
CA HIS A 129 -44.30 4.55 5.32
C HIS A 129 -43.43 5.80 5.37
N PRO A 130 -42.61 6.09 4.34
CA PRO A 130 -41.85 7.34 4.30
C PRO A 130 -42.82 8.48 4.01
N GLU A 131 -43.17 9.26 5.03
CA GLU A 131 -43.73 10.59 4.80
C GLU A 131 -42.67 11.49 4.14
N PRO A 132 -43.03 12.28 3.10
CA PRO A 132 -42.12 13.21 2.48
C PRO A 132 -41.92 14.42 3.39
N LYS A 133 -40.90 14.36 4.26
CA LYS A 133 -40.46 15.56 5.00
C LYS A 133 -39.70 16.48 4.05
N THR A 134 -40.42 17.48 3.57
CA THR A 134 -39.90 18.72 2.98
C THR A 134 -39.05 19.45 4.02
N SER A 135 -37.73 19.29 3.93
CA SER A 135 -36.77 20.21 4.52
C SER A 135 -35.75 20.52 3.43
N PRO A 136 -35.37 21.80 3.23
CA PRO A 136 -34.59 22.22 2.07
C PRO A 136 -33.26 21.47 2.08
N ALA A 137 -33.09 20.61 1.07
CA ALA A 137 -31.87 19.89 0.83
C ALA A 137 -30.73 20.90 0.70
N GLN A 138 -29.81 20.89 1.66
CA GLN A 138 -28.46 21.35 1.38
C GLN A 138 -27.97 20.58 0.15
N PRO A 139 -27.32 21.24 -0.83
CA PRO A 139 -26.88 20.57 -2.03
C PRO A 139 -25.80 19.56 -1.65
N ALA A 140 -26.22 18.31 -1.41
CA ALA A 140 -25.34 17.17 -1.37
C ALA A 140 -24.62 17.15 -2.72
N GLY A 141 -23.31 17.39 -2.69
CA GLY A 141 -22.48 17.47 -3.88
C GLY A 141 -22.78 16.30 -4.81
N ALA A 142 -22.88 16.61 -6.11
CA ALA A 142 -23.40 15.80 -7.20
C ALA A 142 -22.72 14.42 -7.46
N GLY A 143 -22.03 13.82 -6.48
CA GLY A 143 -21.38 12.51 -6.54
C GLY A 143 -21.79 11.51 -5.43
N GLY A 144 -22.61 11.89 -4.45
CA GLY A 144 -22.97 11.02 -3.30
C GLY A 144 -23.87 9.81 -3.62
N GLY A 145 -24.56 9.81 -4.77
CA GLY A 145 -25.46 8.73 -5.16
C GLY A 145 -24.80 7.53 -5.85
N VAL A 146 -23.62 7.72 -6.46
CA VAL A 146 -23.03 6.75 -7.40
C VAL A 146 -21.90 5.93 -6.79
N LEU A 147 -21.13 6.53 -5.89
CA LEU A 147 -19.96 5.92 -5.27
C LEU A 147 -20.27 5.45 -3.84
N SER A 148 -19.68 4.31 -3.47
CA SER A 148 -19.84 3.67 -2.17
C SER A 148 -18.48 3.61 -1.46
N THR A 149 -18.46 3.92 -0.15
CA THR A 149 -17.25 3.73 0.66
C THR A 149 -17.29 2.34 1.27
N LYS A 150 -16.49 1.43 0.72
CA LYS A 150 -16.53 0.01 1.08
C LYS A 150 -15.57 -0.29 2.25
N PRO A 151 -15.97 -1.10 3.25
CA PRO A 151 -15.11 -1.42 4.40
C PRO A 151 -13.80 -2.09 4.00
N PHE A 152 -13.83 -3.07 3.10
CA PHE A 152 -12.63 -3.78 2.64
C PHE A 152 -11.59 -2.86 1.99
N LEU A 153 -12.02 -1.78 1.31
CA LEU A 153 -11.09 -0.79 0.76
C LEU A 153 -10.41 0.01 1.86
N THR A 154 -11.13 0.31 2.94
CA THR A 154 -10.56 0.98 4.12
C THR A 154 -9.60 0.04 4.83
N ASN A 155 -9.98 -1.23 5.00
CA ASN A 155 -9.13 -2.24 5.64
C ASN A 155 -7.84 -2.49 4.83
N TYR A 156 -7.95 -2.62 3.51
CA TYR A 156 -6.80 -2.77 2.61
C TYR A 156 -5.83 -1.58 2.71
N ARG A 157 -6.32 -0.35 2.53
CA ARG A 157 -5.47 0.86 2.56
C ARG A 157 -4.92 1.17 3.96
N GLY A 158 -5.72 0.93 5.00
CA GLY A 158 -5.31 1.08 6.39
C GLY A 158 -4.17 0.13 6.74
N ASN A 159 -4.32 -1.17 6.44
CA ASN A 159 -3.26 -2.16 6.67
C ASN A 159 -1.99 -1.84 5.88
N MET A 160 -2.13 -1.46 4.60
CA MET A 160 -1.00 -1.04 3.78
C MET A 160 -0.22 0.11 4.45
N MET A 161 -0.91 1.11 5.02
CA MET A 161 -0.28 2.21 5.73
C MET A 161 0.39 1.77 7.02
N VAL A 162 -0.26 0.91 7.83
CA VAL A 162 0.29 0.40 9.08
C VAL A 162 1.58 -0.39 8.84
N VAL A 163 1.56 -1.35 7.92
CA VAL A 163 2.75 -2.15 7.55
C VAL A 163 3.86 -1.24 7.03
N THR A 164 3.53 -0.22 6.23
CA THR A 164 4.51 0.76 5.77
C THR A 164 5.16 1.49 6.94
N CYS A 165 4.38 2.01 7.88
CA CYS A 165 4.90 2.73 9.04
C CYS A 165 5.82 1.84 9.87
N ILE A 166 5.49 0.56 10.03
CA ILE A 166 6.33 -0.44 10.71
C ILE A 166 7.64 -0.63 9.96
N CYS A 167 7.58 -0.96 8.66
CA CYS A 167 8.74 -1.33 7.87
C CYS A 167 9.76 -0.19 7.72
N ILE A 168 9.32 1.07 7.60
CA ILE A 168 10.24 2.21 7.40
C ILE A 168 11.17 2.44 8.61
N LEU A 169 10.77 2.05 9.82
CA LEU A 169 11.63 2.10 11.00
C LEU A 169 12.27 0.74 11.29
N ALA A 170 11.51 -0.35 11.14
CA ALA A 170 12.00 -1.70 11.45
C ALA A 170 13.21 -2.09 10.62
N VAL A 171 13.31 -1.62 9.37
CA VAL A 171 14.45 -1.89 8.48
C VAL A 171 15.79 -1.49 9.11
N ASP A 172 15.84 -0.46 9.97
CA ASP A 172 17.09 -0.01 10.60
C ASP A 172 17.58 -0.90 11.75
N PHE A 173 16.77 -1.87 12.19
CA PHE A 173 17.09 -2.80 13.28
C PHE A 173 17.42 -4.20 12.77
N ARG A 174 18.36 -4.88 13.44
CA ARG A 174 18.73 -6.28 13.13
C ARG A 174 17.60 -7.29 13.24
N LEU A 175 16.55 -6.97 14.00
CA LEU A 175 15.40 -7.86 14.17
C LEU A 175 14.58 -8.01 12.89
N PHE A 176 14.52 -6.98 12.05
CA PHE A 176 13.81 -7.05 10.78
C PHE A 176 14.64 -7.90 9.79
N PRO A 177 14.05 -8.91 9.13
CA PRO A 177 14.78 -9.74 8.17
C PRO A 177 15.19 -8.96 6.93
N ARG A 178 16.46 -9.12 6.51
CA ARG A 178 16.97 -8.41 5.33
C ARG A 178 16.28 -8.82 4.02
N ARG A 179 15.76 -10.04 3.95
CA ARG A 179 14.93 -10.51 2.82
C ARG A 179 13.62 -9.72 2.61
N PHE A 180 13.16 -8.96 3.61
CA PHE A 180 12.00 -8.07 3.48
C PHE A 180 12.37 -6.64 3.11
N ALA A 181 13.65 -6.27 3.24
CA ALA A 181 14.15 -4.98 2.82
C ALA A 181 14.28 -4.91 1.29
N LYS A 182 14.35 -3.69 0.76
CA LYS A 182 14.36 -3.42 -0.67
C LYS A 182 15.47 -4.18 -1.38
N VAL A 183 15.13 -4.74 -2.53
CA VAL A 183 16.09 -5.40 -3.42
C VAL A 183 16.78 -4.36 -4.29
N GLU A 184 18.06 -4.60 -4.60
CA GLU A 184 18.84 -3.67 -5.41
C GLU A 184 18.53 -3.76 -6.91
N THR A 185 18.65 -4.96 -7.49
CA THR A 185 18.55 -5.14 -8.94
C THR A 185 17.49 -6.15 -9.34
N TRP A 186 17.57 -7.38 -8.85
CA TRP A 186 16.65 -8.47 -9.19
C TRP A 186 16.20 -9.24 -7.96
N GLY A 187 14.91 -9.55 -7.89
CA GLY A 187 14.29 -10.24 -6.76
C GLY A 187 13.02 -9.54 -6.29
N THR A 188 12.46 -10.07 -5.20
CA THR A 188 11.22 -9.56 -4.60
C THR A 188 11.37 -9.39 -3.11
N SER A 189 10.83 -8.32 -2.54
CA SER A 189 10.75 -8.13 -1.09
C SER A 189 9.43 -7.50 -0.66
N LEU A 190 9.15 -7.54 0.65
CA LEU A 190 7.98 -6.88 1.22
C LEU A 190 8.00 -5.36 0.99
N MET A 191 9.16 -4.72 1.12
CA MET A 191 9.29 -3.28 0.86
C MET A 191 9.12 -2.93 -0.62
N ASP A 192 9.51 -3.81 -1.54
CA ASP A 192 9.27 -3.59 -2.98
C ASP A 192 7.78 -3.65 -3.31
N MET A 193 7.05 -4.60 -2.72
CA MET A 193 5.58 -4.69 -2.84
C MET A 193 4.90 -3.40 -2.34
N GLY A 194 5.36 -2.83 -1.23
CA GLY A 194 4.77 -1.65 -0.62
C GLY A 194 4.72 -0.43 -1.55
N VAL A 195 5.82 -0.13 -2.26
CA VAL A 195 5.90 0.97 -3.23
C VAL A 195 4.89 0.77 -4.35
N GLY A 196 4.82 -0.44 -4.91
CA GLY A 196 3.84 -0.81 -5.93
C GLY A 196 2.39 -0.68 -5.43
N SER A 197 2.11 -1.13 -4.20
CA SER A 197 0.78 -1.04 -3.58
C SER A 197 0.31 0.40 -3.38
N PHE A 198 1.20 1.34 -3.06
CA PHE A 198 0.87 2.77 -2.98
C PHE A 198 0.45 3.31 -4.34
N VAL A 199 1.20 2.99 -5.40
CA VAL A 199 0.90 3.42 -6.77
C VAL A 199 -0.43 2.83 -7.25
N PHE A 200 -0.64 1.53 -7.01
CA PHE A 200 -1.90 0.84 -7.31
C PHE A 200 -3.08 1.46 -6.55
N SER A 201 -2.91 1.71 -5.24
CA SER A 201 -3.94 2.35 -4.42
C SER A 201 -4.24 3.79 -4.87
N ALA A 202 -3.24 4.53 -5.34
CA ALA A 202 -3.43 5.88 -5.88
C ALA A 202 -4.26 5.85 -7.16
N GLY A 203 -3.96 4.93 -8.07
CA GLY A 203 -4.76 4.68 -9.28
C GLY A 203 -6.21 4.30 -8.95
N LEU A 204 -6.40 3.39 -7.98
CA LEU A 204 -7.73 2.99 -7.51
C LEU A 204 -8.53 4.20 -7.02
N VAL A 205 -7.94 5.09 -6.23
CA VAL A 205 -8.63 6.28 -5.74
C VAL A 205 -8.89 7.30 -6.86
N ALA A 206 -7.97 7.45 -7.81
CA ALA A 206 -8.11 8.36 -8.95
C ALA A 206 -9.35 8.04 -9.82
N SER A 207 -9.73 6.76 -9.92
CA SER A 207 -10.94 6.34 -10.63
C SER A 207 -12.24 6.93 -10.06
N ARG A 208 -12.28 7.41 -8.80
CA ARG A 208 -13.43 8.12 -8.23
C ARG A 208 -13.78 9.38 -9.04
N ALA A 209 -12.76 10.16 -9.42
CA ALA A 209 -12.97 11.37 -10.21
C ALA A 209 -13.49 11.03 -11.61
N VAL A 210 -12.94 9.98 -12.23
CA VAL A 210 -13.36 9.51 -13.57
C VAL A 210 -14.80 8.99 -13.55
N LEU A 211 -15.18 8.20 -12.54
CA LEU A 211 -16.54 7.70 -12.37
C LEU A 211 -17.54 8.82 -12.11
N ALA A 212 -17.17 9.81 -11.30
CA ALA A 212 -18.02 10.98 -11.03
C ALA A 212 -18.26 11.82 -12.30
N GLU A 213 -17.23 12.00 -13.14
CA GLU A 213 -17.38 12.69 -14.43
C GLU A 213 -18.28 11.91 -15.40
N ARG A 214 -18.08 10.59 -15.53
CA ARG A 214 -18.93 9.72 -16.36
C ARG A 214 -20.39 9.74 -15.92
N ALA A 215 -20.64 9.72 -14.61
CA ALA A 215 -21.98 9.78 -14.06
C ALA A 215 -22.67 11.14 -14.29
N ALA A 216 -21.89 12.23 -14.28
CA ALA A 216 -22.40 13.56 -14.56
C ALA A 216 -22.62 13.84 -16.06
N GLY A 217 -22.22 12.94 -16.96
CA GLY A 217 -22.28 13.14 -18.42
C GLY A 217 -21.41 14.30 -18.90
N ARG A 218 -20.43 14.75 -18.09
CA ARG A 218 -19.60 15.92 -18.39
C ARG A 218 -18.31 15.51 -19.07
N VAL A 219 -18.04 16.12 -20.22
CA VAL A 219 -16.71 16.08 -20.85
C VAL A 219 -15.94 17.30 -20.34
N THR A 220 -15.01 17.10 -19.41
CA THR A 220 -14.13 18.19 -18.96
C THR A 220 -12.98 18.37 -19.95
N PRO A 221 -12.67 19.61 -20.36
CA PRO A 221 -11.57 19.87 -21.29
C PRO A 221 -10.22 19.51 -20.66
N LEU A 222 -9.25 19.12 -21.51
CA LEU A 222 -7.93 18.63 -21.10
C LEU A 222 -7.21 19.62 -20.17
N THR A 223 -7.28 20.92 -20.44
CA THR A 223 -6.64 21.97 -19.65
C THR A 223 -7.18 22.01 -18.21
N THR A 224 -8.50 21.91 -18.04
CA THR A 224 -9.15 21.91 -16.72
C THR A 224 -8.84 20.63 -15.96
N ARG A 225 -8.77 19.49 -16.65
CA ARG A 225 -8.35 18.22 -16.05
C ARG A 225 -6.90 18.25 -15.59
N LEU A 226 -6.00 18.74 -16.45
CA LEU A 226 -4.58 18.84 -16.14
C LEU A 226 -4.33 19.82 -14.98
N ALA A 227 -4.97 21.00 -14.99
CA ALA A 227 -4.87 21.95 -13.89
C ALA A 227 -5.39 21.35 -12.56
N ARG A 228 -6.51 20.63 -12.60
CA ARG A 228 -7.04 19.92 -11.42
C ARG A 228 -6.08 18.83 -10.94
N SER A 229 -5.54 18.03 -11.86
CA SER A 229 -4.61 16.93 -11.57
C SER A 229 -3.30 17.45 -10.96
N LEU A 230 -2.73 18.51 -11.54
CA LEU A 230 -1.55 19.20 -11.02
C LEU A 230 -1.81 19.80 -9.63
N ARG A 231 -2.96 20.43 -9.42
CA ARG A 231 -3.33 20.98 -8.10
C ARG A 231 -3.38 19.90 -7.02
N HIS A 232 -3.91 18.71 -7.32
CA HIS A 232 -3.92 17.59 -6.39
C HIS A 232 -2.55 16.91 -6.23
N SER A 233 -1.64 17.12 -7.17
CA SER A 233 -0.29 16.54 -7.14
C SER A 233 0.75 17.47 -6.49
N LEU A 234 0.47 18.78 -6.44
CA LEU A 234 1.32 19.80 -5.83
C LEU A 234 1.81 19.46 -4.41
N PRO A 235 0.98 18.93 -3.50
CA PRO A 235 1.41 18.56 -2.14
C PRO A 235 2.48 17.48 -2.17
N LEU A 236 2.31 16.45 -3.01
CA LEU A 236 3.29 15.38 -3.19
C LEU A 236 4.58 15.91 -3.83
N LEU A 237 4.47 16.79 -4.83
CA LEU A 237 5.64 17.41 -5.46
C LEU A 237 6.41 18.28 -4.46
N ALA A 238 5.72 19.08 -3.65
CA ALA A 238 6.31 19.89 -2.59
C ALA A 238 7.03 19.00 -1.55
N LEU A 239 6.42 17.89 -1.15
CA LEU A 239 7.07 16.90 -0.28
C LEU A 239 8.29 16.26 -0.94
N GLY A 240 8.25 16.04 -2.25
CA GLY A 240 9.40 15.59 -3.03
C GLY A 240 10.57 16.57 -2.95
N VAL A 241 10.30 17.88 -3.04
CA VAL A 241 11.30 18.94 -2.88
C VAL A 241 11.82 19.01 -1.44
N VAL A 242 10.93 18.99 -0.44
CA VAL A 242 11.33 19.01 0.98
C VAL A 242 12.22 17.82 1.30
N ARG A 243 11.87 16.62 0.83
CA ARG A 243 12.69 15.42 0.99
C ARG A 243 14.06 15.62 0.35
N LEU A 244 14.12 16.07 -0.90
CA LEU A 244 15.37 16.31 -1.61
C LEU A 244 16.29 17.29 -0.85
N LEU A 245 15.74 18.42 -0.39
CA LEU A 245 16.49 19.41 0.37
C LEU A 245 16.94 18.88 1.73
N SER A 246 16.08 18.14 2.42
CA SER A 246 16.38 17.60 3.75
C SER A 246 17.50 16.56 3.69
N VAL A 247 17.44 15.65 2.72
CA VAL A 247 18.42 14.56 2.60
C VAL A 247 19.79 15.10 2.17
N LYS A 248 19.81 16.06 1.22
CA LYS A 248 21.05 16.76 0.84
C LYS A 248 21.60 17.69 1.93
N GLY A 249 20.73 18.31 2.73
CA GLY A 249 21.14 19.22 3.80
C GLY A 249 21.61 18.52 5.08
N LEU A 250 21.22 17.25 5.29
CA LEU A 250 21.56 16.47 6.48
C LEU A 250 22.64 15.40 6.24
N ASP A 251 23.27 15.38 5.06
CA ASP A 251 24.24 14.36 4.63
C ASP A 251 23.78 12.92 4.89
N TYR A 252 22.48 12.66 4.75
CA TYR A 252 21.95 11.31 4.97
C TYR A 252 22.38 10.38 3.83
N ALA A 253 22.55 9.10 4.12
CA ALA A 253 22.94 8.09 3.13
C ALA A 253 21.88 7.97 2.01
N GLU A 254 22.16 8.51 0.82
CA GLU A 254 21.29 8.39 -0.35
C GLU A 254 21.61 7.13 -1.16
N HIS A 255 20.64 6.23 -1.27
CA HIS A 255 20.71 5.13 -2.23
C HIS A 255 20.33 5.65 -3.61
N VAL A 256 21.30 6.24 -4.31
CA VAL A 256 21.14 6.82 -5.66
C VAL A 256 20.59 5.77 -6.66
N THR A 257 20.84 4.49 -6.41
CA THR A 257 20.35 3.37 -7.23
C THR A 257 18.84 3.17 -7.15
N GLU A 258 18.12 3.76 -6.18
CA GLU A 258 16.66 3.61 -6.09
C GLU A 258 15.91 4.45 -7.12
N TYR A 259 16.22 5.73 -7.23
CA TYR A 259 15.51 6.69 -8.08
C TYR A 259 16.44 7.65 -8.82
N GLY A 260 17.71 7.74 -8.42
CA GLY A 260 18.67 8.72 -8.91
C GLY A 260 19.03 9.76 -7.86
N VAL A 261 19.71 10.82 -8.31
CA VAL A 261 20.30 11.85 -7.44
C VAL A 261 19.27 12.88 -6.96
N HIS A 262 18.27 13.18 -7.78
CA HIS A 262 17.27 14.21 -7.48
C HIS A 262 15.84 13.66 -7.41
N TRP A 263 15.59 12.58 -8.15
CA TRP A 263 14.28 11.97 -8.19
C TRP A 263 14.01 11.16 -6.92
N ASN A 264 12.75 11.12 -6.49
CA ASN A 264 12.32 10.31 -5.37
C ASN A 264 10.87 9.86 -5.58
N PHE A 265 10.43 8.94 -4.74
CA PHE A 265 9.10 8.34 -4.86
C PHE A 265 7.93 9.35 -4.83
N PHE A 266 8.06 10.48 -4.13
CA PHE A 266 7.00 11.49 -4.12
C PHE A 266 6.87 12.19 -5.47
N PHE A 267 7.97 12.40 -6.19
CA PHE A 267 7.92 12.88 -7.58
C PHE A 267 7.24 11.86 -8.48
N THR A 268 7.58 10.57 -8.39
CA THR A 268 6.87 9.51 -9.12
C THR A 268 5.36 9.57 -8.88
N LEU A 269 4.91 9.59 -7.61
CA LEU A 269 3.49 9.68 -7.29
C LEU A 269 2.84 11.00 -7.76
N GLY A 270 3.55 12.12 -7.66
CA GLY A 270 3.04 13.43 -8.08
C GLY A 270 2.89 13.57 -9.60
N PHE A 271 3.76 12.95 -10.39
CA PHE A 271 3.69 13.05 -11.86
C PHE A 271 2.70 12.07 -12.49
N LEU A 272 2.34 10.98 -11.82
CA LEU A 272 1.41 9.97 -12.35
C LEU A 272 0.04 10.53 -12.78
N PRO A 273 -0.73 11.22 -11.91
CA PRO A 273 -2.05 11.73 -12.30
C PRO A 273 -2.02 12.76 -13.43
N PRO A 274 -1.08 13.74 -13.48
CA PRO A 274 -0.95 14.65 -14.61
C PRO A 274 -0.60 13.93 -15.92
N PHE A 275 0.26 12.92 -15.87
CA PHE A 275 0.65 12.15 -17.05
C PHE A 275 -0.55 11.37 -17.63
N VAL A 276 -1.33 10.70 -16.79
CA VAL A 276 -2.57 10.04 -17.24
C VAL A 276 -3.54 11.04 -17.87
N ALA A 277 -3.69 12.23 -17.29
CA ALA A 277 -4.56 13.28 -17.84
C ALA A 277 -4.05 13.80 -19.20
N LEU A 278 -2.74 13.95 -19.37
CA LEU A 278 -2.11 14.41 -20.61
C LEU A 278 -2.28 13.40 -21.74
N PHE A 279 -2.02 12.12 -21.45
CA PHE A 279 -2.08 11.07 -22.47
C PHE A 279 -3.49 10.52 -22.68
N GLN A 280 -4.49 10.99 -21.95
CA GLN A 280 -5.86 10.46 -21.97
C GLN A 280 -6.44 10.32 -23.40
N SER A 281 -6.12 11.23 -24.32
CA SER A 281 -6.55 11.15 -25.74
C SER A 281 -5.91 9.97 -26.48
N ALA A 282 -4.62 9.72 -26.27
CA ALA A 282 -3.91 8.55 -26.82
C ALA A 282 -4.37 7.25 -26.15
N LEU A 283 -4.66 7.30 -24.84
CA LEU A 283 -5.20 6.17 -24.08
C LEU A 283 -6.67 5.88 -24.42
N GLY A 284 -7.39 6.83 -25.01
CA GLY A 284 -8.78 6.70 -25.44
C GLY A 284 -8.98 5.77 -26.64
N VAL A 285 -7.89 5.41 -27.35
CA VAL A 285 -7.90 4.42 -28.44
C VAL A 285 -8.17 3.01 -27.89
N VAL A 286 -7.72 2.72 -26.66
CA VAL A 286 -7.94 1.43 -26.00
C VAL A 286 -9.07 1.58 -24.98
N PRO A 287 -10.22 0.90 -25.16
CA PRO A 287 -11.38 1.07 -24.30
C PRO A 287 -11.21 0.50 -22.88
N SER A 288 -10.10 -0.19 -22.59
CA SER A 288 -9.82 -0.88 -21.32
C SER A 288 -8.50 -0.44 -20.69
N TYR A 289 -8.55 0.00 -19.42
CA TYR A 289 -7.37 0.37 -18.64
C TYR A 289 -6.49 -0.85 -18.33
N ALA A 290 -7.08 -2.04 -18.15
CA ALA A 290 -6.34 -3.30 -18.05
C ALA A 290 -5.53 -3.61 -19.33
N GLY A 291 -6.16 -3.46 -20.51
CA GLY A 291 -5.48 -3.68 -21.79
C GLY A 291 -4.33 -2.70 -22.00
N LEU A 292 -4.54 -1.44 -21.62
CA LEU A 292 -3.52 -0.40 -21.66
C LEU A 292 -2.34 -0.69 -20.72
N THR A 293 -2.61 -1.24 -19.53
CA THR A 293 -1.57 -1.67 -18.59
C THR A 293 -0.67 -2.73 -19.22
N VAL A 294 -1.27 -3.76 -19.82
CA VAL A 294 -0.54 -4.84 -20.48
C VAL A 294 0.26 -4.29 -21.67
N LEU A 295 -0.37 -3.46 -22.51
CA LEU A 295 0.30 -2.85 -23.66
C LEU A 295 1.52 -2.03 -23.24
N LEU A 296 1.36 -1.13 -22.26
CA LEU A 296 2.45 -0.29 -21.77
C LEU A 296 3.57 -1.14 -21.16
N GLY A 297 3.23 -2.14 -20.34
CA GLY A 297 4.19 -3.03 -19.72
C GLY A 297 4.97 -3.87 -20.74
N VAL A 298 4.29 -4.43 -21.75
CA VAL A 298 4.92 -5.22 -22.81
C VAL A 298 5.81 -4.34 -23.69
N VAL A 299 5.34 -3.18 -24.13
CA VAL A 299 6.15 -2.25 -24.93
C VAL A 299 7.39 -1.82 -24.15
N TYR A 300 7.25 -1.49 -22.87
CA TYR A 300 8.38 -1.13 -22.02
C TYR A 300 9.37 -2.30 -21.84
N GLN A 301 8.87 -3.52 -21.64
CA GLN A 301 9.71 -4.71 -21.52
C GLN A 301 10.45 -5.02 -22.83
N VAL A 302 9.80 -4.87 -23.98
CA VAL A 302 10.44 -5.02 -25.29
C VAL A 302 11.56 -4.00 -25.43
N LEU A 303 11.31 -2.73 -25.11
CA LEU A 303 12.35 -1.69 -25.15
C LEU A 303 13.53 -2.00 -24.22
N LEU A 304 13.28 -2.57 -23.04
CA LEU A 304 14.34 -2.97 -22.11
C LEU A 304 15.23 -4.09 -22.66
N GLU A 305 14.68 -5.02 -23.45
CA GLU A 305 15.44 -6.17 -23.97
C GLU A 305 15.95 -5.97 -25.40
N SER A 306 15.31 -5.13 -26.23
CA SER A 306 15.71 -4.89 -27.61
C SER A 306 16.65 -3.69 -27.80
N THR A 307 16.84 -2.87 -26.76
CA THR A 307 17.70 -1.68 -26.80
C THR A 307 18.69 -1.69 -25.64
N ASP A 308 19.69 -0.80 -25.70
CA ASP A 308 20.68 -0.61 -24.61
C ASP A 308 20.09 0.05 -23.35
N LEU A 309 18.77 0.29 -23.30
CA LEU A 309 18.11 0.97 -22.19
C LEU A 309 18.35 0.26 -20.85
N LYS A 310 18.26 -1.07 -20.81
CA LYS A 310 18.52 -1.85 -19.57
C LYS A 310 19.94 -1.68 -19.07
N ALA A 311 20.93 -1.76 -19.97
CA ALA A 311 22.34 -1.52 -19.62
C ALA A 311 22.56 -0.07 -19.16
N TYR A 312 21.95 0.90 -19.84
CA TYR A 312 22.02 2.31 -19.49
C TYR A 312 21.45 2.60 -18.10
N ILE A 313 20.27 2.06 -17.74
CA ILE A 313 19.66 2.26 -16.41
C ILE A 313 20.54 1.66 -15.30
N LEU A 314 21.08 0.45 -15.51
CA LEU A 314 21.84 -0.25 -14.49
C LEU A 314 23.24 0.33 -14.30
N ALA A 315 23.97 0.55 -15.39
CA ALA A 315 25.43 0.78 -15.38
C ALA A 315 25.90 1.99 -16.19
N GLY A 316 25.02 2.76 -16.82
CA GLY A 316 25.43 3.92 -17.61
C GLY A 316 26.21 4.98 -16.79
N PRO A 317 26.90 5.92 -17.44
CA PRO A 317 27.48 7.08 -16.76
C PRO A 317 26.40 8.08 -16.31
N ARG A 318 26.70 8.93 -15.31
CA ARG A 318 25.79 10.00 -14.81
C ARG A 318 26.28 11.38 -15.27
N THR A 319 26.21 11.64 -16.57
CA THR A 319 26.77 12.86 -17.20
C THR A 319 25.84 14.08 -17.17
N ASP A 320 24.55 13.85 -17.29
CA ASP A 320 23.52 14.86 -17.48
C ASP A 320 22.33 14.64 -16.54
N LEU A 321 21.41 15.62 -16.45
CA LEU A 321 20.29 15.57 -15.49
C LEU A 321 19.41 14.33 -15.66
N LEU A 322 19.20 13.86 -16.91
CA LEU A 322 18.44 12.64 -17.18
C LEU A 322 19.22 11.42 -16.69
N SER A 323 20.50 11.31 -17.04
CA SER A 323 21.38 10.23 -16.57
C SER A 323 21.53 10.18 -15.06
N MET A 324 21.52 11.34 -14.37
CA MET A 324 21.52 11.41 -12.91
C MET A 324 20.24 10.83 -12.27
N ASN A 325 19.13 10.80 -13.00
CA ASN A 325 17.81 10.39 -12.53
C ASN A 325 17.19 9.22 -13.30
N ARG A 326 18.00 8.51 -14.09
CA ARG A 326 17.53 7.50 -15.04
C ARG A 326 16.70 6.41 -14.38
N GLU A 327 17.06 5.97 -13.17
CA GLU A 327 16.30 4.95 -12.46
C GLU A 327 14.86 5.40 -12.23
N GLY A 328 14.65 6.60 -11.69
CA GLY A 328 13.32 7.15 -11.42
C GLY A 328 12.55 7.52 -12.69
N VAL A 329 13.23 8.07 -13.70
CA VAL A 329 12.59 8.50 -14.95
C VAL A 329 12.12 7.33 -15.80
N PHE A 330 12.94 6.29 -15.97
CA PHE A 330 12.56 5.15 -16.81
C PHE A 330 11.64 4.16 -16.08
N SER A 331 11.82 3.96 -14.77
CA SER A 331 10.86 3.16 -13.97
C SER A 331 9.47 3.79 -13.89
N PHE A 332 9.33 5.08 -14.22
CA PHE A 332 8.04 5.76 -14.31
C PHE A 332 7.08 5.06 -15.27
N CYS A 333 7.56 4.46 -16.36
CA CYS A 333 6.73 3.69 -17.30
C CYS A 333 6.05 2.49 -16.62
N GLY A 334 6.79 1.73 -15.81
CA GLY A 334 6.26 0.62 -15.03
C GLY A 334 5.29 1.08 -13.94
N TYR A 335 5.62 2.17 -13.23
CA TYR A 335 4.71 2.75 -12.23
C TYR A 335 3.42 3.30 -12.86
N LEU A 336 3.50 3.86 -14.08
CA LEU A 336 2.32 4.28 -14.83
C LEU A 336 1.43 3.09 -15.17
N ALA A 337 2.00 1.95 -15.56
CA ALA A 337 1.24 0.72 -15.77
C ALA A 337 0.53 0.25 -14.49
N ILE A 338 1.23 0.23 -13.35
CA ILE A 338 0.63 -0.13 -12.04
C ILE A 338 -0.52 0.83 -11.67
N PHE A 339 -0.33 2.13 -11.91
CA PHE A 339 -1.36 3.14 -11.65
C PHE A 339 -2.61 2.90 -12.51
N LEU A 340 -2.43 2.60 -13.80
CA LEU A 340 -3.53 2.29 -14.72
C LEU A 340 -4.28 1.01 -14.33
N ALA A 341 -3.59 -0.04 -13.88
CA ALA A 341 -4.24 -1.24 -13.33
C ALA A 341 -5.01 -0.97 -12.03
N GLY A 342 -4.46 -0.11 -11.16
CA GLY A 342 -5.18 0.38 -9.99
C GLY A 342 -6.46 1.11 -10.38
N GLN A 343 -6.37 1.98 -11.40
CA GLN A 343 -7.51 2.72 -11.93
C GLN A 343 -8.56 1.79 -12.54
N ASP A 344 -8.15 0.78 -13.32
CA ASP A 344 -9.01 -0.28 -13.85
C ASP A 344 -9.79 -0.99 -12.72
N THR A 345 -9.05 -1.40 -11.67
CA THR A 345 -9.62 -2.04 -10.48
C THR A 345 -10.68 -1.15 -9.83
N GLY A 346 -10.39 0.14 -9.70
CA GLY A 346 -11.33 1.11 -9.16
C GLY A 346 -12.62 1.26 -9.97
N MET A 347 -12.57 1.07 -11.30
CA MET A 347 -13.75 1.20 -12.18
C MET A 347 -14.85 0.19 -11.89
N TYR A 348 -14.51 -1.03 -11.44
CA TYR A 348 -15.50 -2.05 -11.07
C TYR A 348 -15.67 -2.20 -9.56
N VAL A 349 -14.67 -1.81 -8.75
CA VAL A 349 -14.72 -1.93 -7.29
C VAL A 349 -15.45 -0.78 -6.60
N LEU A 350 -15.38 0.46 -7.08
CA LEU A 350 -15.97 1.62 -6.38
C LEU A 350 -17.47 1.87 -6.61
N PRO A 351 -18.05 1.57 -7.80
CA PRO A 351 -19.47 1.80 -8.02
C PRO A 351 -20.33 1.06 -6.98
N ARG A 352 -21.43 1.69 -6.58
CA ARG A 352 -22.45 1.07 -5.71
C ARG A 352 -23.10 -0.15 -6.37
N ASN A 353 -23.27 -0.10 -7.69
CA ASN A 353 -23.75 -1.22 -8.51
C ASN A 353 -22.62 -1.68 -9.45
N PRO A 354 -21.85 -2.71 -9.08
CA PRO A 354 -20.79 -3.22 -9.95
C PRO A 354 -21.41 -3.83 -11.20
N LYS A 355 -20.91 -3.44 -12.39
CA LYS A 355 -21.16 -4.17 -13.63
C LYS A 355 -20.10 -5.26 -13.73
N GLY A 356 -20.52 -6.51 -13.95
CA GLY A 356 -19.57 -7.61 -14.14
C GLY A 356 -18.73 -7.41 -15.39
N ILE A 357 -17.49 -7.87 -15.33
CA ILE A 357 -16.60 -7.94 -16.50
C ILE A 357 -17.24 -8.88 -17.54
N PHE A 358 -17.28 -8.45 -18.81
CA PHE A 358 -17.84 -9.18 -19.96
C PHE A 358 -19.29 -9.67 -19.83
N GLY A 359 -20.11 -9.11 -18.94
CA GLY A 359 -21.51 -9.53 -18.79
C GLY A 359 -21.71 -10.96 -18.26
N LEU A 360 -20.65 -11.59 -17.76
CA LEU A 360 -20.62 -12.94 -17.15
C LEU A 360 -21.51 -13.08 -15.90
N THR A 361 -22.12 -11.98 -15.43
CA THR A 361 -22.84 -11.91 -14.15
C THR A 361 -24.31 -11.54 -14.31
N LYS A 362 -24.91 -11.77 -15.48
CA LYS A 362 -26.37 -11.61 -15.66
C LYS A 362 -27.08 -12.57 -14.69
N GLY A 363 -27.81 -12.03 -13.72
CA GLY A 363 -28.57 -12.80 -12.71
C GLY A 363 -27.83 -13.05 -11.38
N THR A 364 -26.57 -12.66 -11.24
CA THR A 364 -25.83 -12.81 -9.97
C THR A 364 -26.13 -11.66 -8.99
N SER A 365 -26.27 -11.96 -7.70
CA SER A 365 -26.38 -10.92 -6.65
C SER A 365 -25.18 -9.97 -6.67
N LYS A 366 -25.37 -8.68 -6.29
CA LYS A 366 -24.32 -7.64 -6.30
C LYS A 366 -22.98 -8.10 -5.68
N ARG A 367 -23.05 -8.89 -4.60
CA ARG A 367 -21.89 -9.47 -3.89
C ARG A 367 -21.16 -10.53 -4.73
N GLY A 368 -21.90 -11.41 -5.40
CA GLY A 368 -21.33 -12.49 -6.21
C GLY A 368 -20.66 -11.92 -7.46
N THR A 369 -21.26 -10.90 -8.07
CA THR A 369 -20.63 -10.14 -9.16
C THR A 369 -19.30 -9.55 -8.75
N LEU A 370 -19.23 -8.87 -7.59
CA LEU A 370 -17.99 -8.25 -7.10
C LEU A 370 -16.91 -9.30 -6.81
N LEU A 371 -17.24 -10.37 -6.10
CA LEU A 371 -16.29 -11.45 -5.77
C LEU A 371 -15.79 -12.17 -7.00
N LEU A 372 -16.69 -12.56 -7.92
CA LEU A 372 -16.31 -13.25 -9.15
C LEU A 372 -15.44 -12.35 -10.03
N THR A 373 -15.75 -11.06 -10.10
CA THR A 373 -14.96 -10.08 -10.87
C THR A 373 -13.55 -9.92 -10.30
N LEU A 374 -13.42 -9.77 -8.98
CA LEU A 374 -12.11 -9.68 -8.31
C LEU A 374 -11.33 -11.00 -8.42
N ALA A 375 -12.00 -12.15 -8.30
CA ALA A 375 -11.39 -13.47 -8.45
C ALA A 375 -10.88 -13.70 -9.87
N ALA A 376 -11.70 -13.39 -10.89
CA ALA A 376 -11.31 -13.47 -12.29
C ALA A 376 -10.15 -12.52 -12.61
N SER A 377 -10.19 -11.28 -12.11
CA SER A 377 -9.08 -10.33 -12.28
C SER A 377 -7.80 -10.83 -11.62
N THR A 378 -7.88 -11.29 -10.37
CA THR A 378 -6.73 -11.85 -9.64
C THR A 378 -6.13 -13.05 -10.38
N ALA A 379 -6.97 -13.98 -10.84
CA ALA A 379 -6.54 -15.15 -11.60
C ALA A 379 -5.87 -14.76 -12.92
N ALA A 380 -6.44 -13.81 -13.66
CA ALA A 380 -5.87 -13.32 -14.92
C ALA A 380 -4.49 -12.68 -14.72
N TRP A 381 -4.35 -11.77 -13.76
CA TRP A 381 -3.06 -11.12 -13.46
C TRP A 381 -2.02 -12.11 -12.94
N THR A 382 -2.44 -13.09 -12.13
CA THR A 382 -1.56 -14.14 -11.62
C THR A 382 -1.10 -15.05 -12.75
N ALA A 383 -2.00 -15.45 -13.66
CA ALA A 383 -1.64 -16.26 -14.83
C ALA A 383 -0.65 -15.53 -15.74
N LEU A 384 -0.87 -14.24 -16.00
CA LEU A 384 0.07 -13.41 -16.76
C LEU A 384 1.43 -13.31 -16.06
N TYR A 385 1.44 -13.11 -14.74
CA TYR A 385 2.69 -13.09 -13.96
C TYR A 385 3.45 -14.42 -14.09
N LEU A 386 2.77 -15.55 -13.87
CA LEU A 386 3.37 -16.88 -13.98
C LEU A 386 3.91 -17.13 -15.39
N LEU A 387 3.13 -16.83 -16.44
CA LEU A 387 3.58 -16.94 -17.83
C LEU A 387 4.78 -16.02 -18.14
N CYS A 388 4.91 -14.88 -17.47
CA CYS A 388 6.01 -13.96 -17.69
C CYS A 388 7.32 -14.45 -17.02
N THR A 389 7.20 -15.08 -15.85
CA THR A 389 8.35 -15.52 -15.04
C THR A 389 8.76 -16.98 -15.27
N ASP A 390 7.88 -17.81 -15.82
CA ASP A 390 8.17 -19.23 -16.06
C ASP A 390 9.27 -19.38 -17.12
N PHE A 391 10.26 -20.25 -16.84
CA PHE A 391 11.39 -20.49 -17.73
C PHE A 391 11.08 -21.48 -18.86
N THR A 392 10.07 -22.34 -18.69
CA THR A 392 9.78 -23.44 -19.62
C THR A 392 8.70 -23.06 -20.64
N TYR A 393 7.65 -22.40 -20.16
CA TYR A 393 6.48 -22.01 -20.96
C TYR A 393 6.37 -20.50 -21.15
N GLY A 394 7.25 -19.74 -20.51
CA GLY A 394 7.18 -18.30 -20.39
C GLY A 394 8.40 -17.56 -20.94
N ALA A 395 8.49 -16.27 -20.60
CA ALA A 395 9.58 -15.40 -21.03
C ALA A 395 10.85 -15.51 -20.15
N GLY A 396 10.82 -16.30 -19.07
CA GLY A 396 11.96 -16.48 -18.15
C GLY A 396 12.44 -15.19 -17.49
N LEU A 397 11.58 -14.17 -17.38
CA LEU A 397 11.97 -12.85 -16.89
C LEU A 397 12.00 -12.81 -15.37
N THR A 398 13.03 -12.18 -14.81
CA THR A 398 13.16 -11.95 -13.37
C THR A 398 12.50 -10.64 -12.96
N VAL A 399 12.07 -10.54 -11.70
CA VAL A 399 11.40 -9.33 -11.18
C VAL A 399 12.43 -8.26 -10.82
N SER A 400 12.23 -7.02 -11.27
CA SER A 400 13.05 -5.86 -10.88
C SER A 400 12.18 -4.65 -10.54
N ARG A 401 12.21 -4.24 -9.26
CA ARG A 401 11.63 -2.96 -8.82
C ARG A 401 12.39 -1.78 -9.41
N ARG A 402 13.72 -1.82 -9.45
CA ARG A 402 14.57 -0.70 -9.92
C ARG A 402 14.27 -0.34 -11.37
N LEU A 403 14.01 -1.34 -12.21
CA LEU A 403 13.55 -1.13 -13.59
C LEU A 403 12.03 -0.92 -13.68
N ALA A 404 11.26 -1.30 -12.65
CA ALA A 404 9.80 -1.44 -12.71
C ALA A 404 9.34 -2.22 -13.95
N ASN A 405 9.98 -3.36 -14.19
CA ASN A 405 9.80 -4.17 -15.40
C ASN A 405 8.45 -4.92 -15.41
N LEU A 406 8.12 -5.59 -16.52
CA LEU A 406 6.81 -6.23 -16.69
C LEU A 406 6.47 -7.27 -15.59
N PRO A 407 7.37 -8.21 -15.23
CA PRO A 407 7.13 -9.12 -14.09
C PRO A 407 6.81 -8.39 -12.78
N TYR A 408 7.51 -7.30 -12.48
CA TYR A 408 7.23 -6.48 -11.29
C TYR A 408 5.83 -5.87 -11.32
N VAL A 409 5.44 -5.28 -12.46
CA VAL A 409 4.09 -4.72 -12.65
C VAL A 409 3.02 -5.79 -12.44
N LEU A 410 3.16 -6.95 -13.09
CA LEU A 410 2.19 -8.05 -13.00
C LEU A 410 2.11 -8.61 -11.57
N TRP A 411 3.25 -8.79 -10.90
CA TRP A 411 3.30 -9.26 -9.52
C TRP A 411 2.59 -8.32 -8.55
N VAL A 412 2.86 -7.02 -8.64
CA VAL A 412 2.22 -6.00 -7.81
C VAL A 412 0.71 -5.99 -8.03
N VAL A 413 0.27 -6.00 -9.30
CA VAL A 413 -1.15 -5.95 -9.63
C VAL A 413 -1.87 -7.23 -9.16
N ALA A 414 -1.30 -8.41 -9.44
CA ALA A 414 -1.86 -9.69 -9.00
C ALA A 414 -2.00 -9.75 -7.47
N SER A 415 -0.94 -9.38 -6.76
CA SER A 415 -0.91 -9.43 -5.29
C SER A 415 -1.90 -8.46 -4.66
N ASN A 416 -2.03 -7.23 -5.18
CA ASN A 416 -3.00 -6.26 -4.65
C ASN A 416 -4.45 -6.63 -4.99
N CYS A 417 -4.73 -7.18 -6.18
CA CYS A 417 -6.04 -7.75 -6.49
C CYS A 417 -6.39 -8.92 -5.56
N GLY A 418 -5.42 -9.80 -5.26
CA GLY A 418 -5.59 -10.90 -4.32
C GLY A 418 -5.87 -10.44 -2.89
N LEU A 419 -5.16 -9.41 -2.42
CA LEU A 419 -5.44 -8.80 -1.11
C LEU A 419 -6.85 -8.18 -1.07
N LEU A 420 -7.24 -7.42 -2.10
CA LEU A 420 -8.58 -6.86 -2.21
C LEU A 420 -9.66 -7.95 -2.21
N LEU A 421 -9.44 -9.05 -2.93
CA LEU A 421 -10.33 -10.21 -2.93
C LEU A 421 -10.46 -10.81 -1.52
N ALA A 422 -9.35 -11.00 -0.80
CA ALA A 422 -9.36 -11.56 0.55
C ALA A 422 -10.13 -10.68 1.54
N PHE A 423 -9.87 -9.36 1.56
CA PHE A 423 -10.65 -8.43 2.39
C PHE A 423 -12.12 -8.39 1.97
N CYS A 424 -12.42 -8.39 0.67
CA CYS A 424 -13.80 -8.39 0.17
C CYS A 424 -14.55 -9.69 0.54
N ALA A 425 -13.87 -10.84 0.52
CA ALA A 425 -14.46 -12.11 0.92
C ALA A 425 -14.84 -12.11 2.41
N ALA A 426 -13.96 -11.61 3.28
CA ALA A 426 -14.24 -11.45 4.70
C ALA A 426 -15.46 -10.54 4.95
N ASP A 427 -15.51 -9.38 4.29
CA ASP A 427 -16.62 -8.42 4.38
C ASP A 427 -17.95 -9.03 3.92
N VAL A 428 -17.97 -9.69 2.75
CA VAL A 428 -19.19 -10.30 2.19
C VAL A 428 -19.71 -11.43 3.09
N PHE A 429 -18.80 -12.19 3.70
CA PHE A 429 -19.14 -13.31 4.58
C PHE A 429 -19.73 -12.81 5.91
N LEU A 430 -19.12 -11.81 6.56
CA LEU A 430 -19.48 -11.38 7.92
C LEU A 430 -20.47 -10.22 7.96
N PHE A 431 -20.46 -9.33 6.96
CA PHE A 431 -21.31 -8.15 6.88
C PHE A 431 -22.15 -8.08 5.60
N PRO A 432 -22.96 -9.13 5.29
CA PRO A 432 -23.78 -9.16 4.07
C PRO A 432 -24.83 -8.04 4.01
N GLY A 433 -25.16 -7.42 5.16
CA GLY A 433 -26.09 -6.30 5.27
C GLY A 433 -25.65 -5.06 4.50
N PHE A 434 -24.35 -4.83 4.34
CA PHE A 434 -23.80 -3.69 3.60
C PHE A 434 -24.27 -3.71 2.15
N TYR A 435 -24.16 -4.86 1.49
CA TYR A 435 -24.53 -5.05 0.08
C TYR A 435 -26.05 -5.13 -0.17
N LYS A 436 -26.84 -5.24 0.92
CA LYS A 436 -28.31 -5.21 0.90
C LYS A 436 -28.88 -3.84 1.27
N ALA A 437 -28.04 -2.89 1.71
CA ALA A 437 -28.51 -1.57 2.10
C ALA A 437 -29.11 -0.83 0.90
N ALA A 438 -30.35 -0.35 1.06
CA ALA A 438 -31.05 0.43 0.03
C ALA A 438 -30.75 1.93 0.11
N THR A 439 -30.35 2.43 1.28
CA THR A 439 -30.12 3.85 1.57
C THR A 439 -28.67 4.13 1.95
N VAL A 440 -28.23 5.38 1.72
CA VAL A 440 -26.85 5.82 1.99
C VAL A 440 -26.55 5.82 3.48
N GLU A 441 -27.55 6.13 4.31
CA GLU A 441 -27.46 6.20 5.76
C GLU A 441 -27.20 4.81 6.34
N LYS A 442 -27.93 3.81 5.86
CA LYS A 442 -27.77 2.41 6.29
C LYS A 442 -26.44 1.83 5.80
N GLU A 443 -26.00 2.22 4.61
CA GLU A 443 -24.66 1.87 4.12
C GLU A 443 -23.57 2.42 5.03
N LYS A 444 -23.70 3.69 5.46
CA LYS A 444 -22.78 4.33 6.40
C LYS A 444 -22.79 3.65 7.77
N GLU A 445 -23.96 3.32 8.31
CA GLU A 445 -24.06 2.64 9.61
C GLU A 445 -23.37 1.27 9.61
N VAL A 446 -23.57 0.48 8.54
CA VAL A 446 -22.92 -0.82 8.40
C VAL A 446 -21.43 -0.66 8.10
N TYR A 447 -21.03 0.36 7.35
CA TYR A 447 -19.62 0.69 7.15
C TYR A 447 -18.90 0.93 8.48
N GLU A 448 -19.50 1.75 9.34
CA GLU A 448 -19.03 2.03 10.70
C GLU A 448 -19.05 0.80 11.62
N LEU A 449 -19.81 -0.24 11.28
CA LEU A 449 -19.84 -1.51 12.02
C LEU A 449 -18.75 -2.45 11.53
N ALA A 450 -18.48 -2.45 10.23
CA ALA A 450 -17.59 -3.38 9.54
C ALA A 450 -16.14 -2.88 9.44
N THR A 451 -15.84 -1.68 9.95
CA THR A 451 -14.52 -1.05 9.81
C THR A 451 -13.91 -0.79 11.19
N SER A 452 -12.65 -1.21 11.37
CA SER A 452 -11.85 -0.85 12.54
C SER A 452 -11.64 0.68 12.61
N PRO A 453 -11.95 1.33 13.75
CA PRO A 453 -11.63 2.74 13.94
C PRO A 453 -10.15 3.06 13.77
N VAL A 454 -9.24 2.16 14.18
CA VAL A 454 -7.79 2.32 13.95
C VAL A 454 -7.48 2.33 12.45
N LEU A 455 -7.95 1.34 11.69
CA LEU A 455 -7.69 1.29 10.25
C LEU A 455 -8.34 2.44 9.48
N ARG A 456 -9.53 2.87 9.90
CA ARG A 456 -10.19 4.05 9.36
C ARG A 456 -9.35 5.30 9.59
N ALA A 457 -8.81 5.48 10.80
CA ALA A 457 -7.95 6.62 11.13
C ALA A 457 -6.69 6.66 10.24
N TYR A 458 -6.02 5.52 10.07
CA TYR A 458 -4.88 5.39 9.15
C TYR A 458 -5.25 5.70 7.70
N ASN A 459 -6.40 5.22 7.21
CA ASN A 459 -6.84 5.47 5.83
C ASN A 459 -7.28 6.94 5.60
N ARG A 460 -7.89 7.59 6.59
CA ARG A 460 -8.43 8.96 6.46
C ARG A 460 -7.34 10.01 6.24
N ASN A 461 -6.24 9.94 7.01
CA ASN A 461 -5.14 10.91 6.96
C ASN A 461 -3.81 10.24 6.55
N GLY A 462 -3.87 9.25 5.65
CA GLY A 462 -2.73 8.38 5.34
C GLY A 462 -1.42 9.09 5.00
N LEU A 463 -1.46 10.15 4.18
CA LEU A 463 -0.25 10.91 3.83
C LEU A 463 0.34 11.65 5.04
N ALA A 464 -0.48 12.29 5.87
CA ALA A 464 -0.01 12.98 7.07
C ALA A 464 0.58 12.00 8.09
N VAL A 465 -0.06 10.84 8.28
CA VAL A 465 0.44 9.77 9.15
C VAL A 465 1.76 9.22 8.62
N PHE A 466 1.90 9.03 7.30
CA PHE A 466 3.15 8.61 6.68
C PHE A 466 4.29 9.62 6.92
N LEU A 467 4.03 10.92 6.81
CA LEU A 467 5.04 11.95 7.07
C LEU A 467 5.45 12.00 8.53
N LEU A 468 4.50 11.91 9.45
CA LEU A 468 4.77 11.80 10.88
C LEU A 468 5.66 10.58 11.16
N ALA A 469 5.32 9.44 10.57
CA ALA A 469 6.07 8.20 10.72
C ALA A 469 7.52 8.38 10.23
N ASN A 470 7.74 8.97 9.04
CA ASN A 470 9.09 9.25 8.54
C ASN A 470 9.90 10.21 9.45
N LEU A 471 9.26 11.26 9.98
CA LEU A 471 9.93 12.20 10.89
C LEU A 471 10.34 11.50 12.20
N LEU A 472 9.45 10.69 12.76
CA LEU A 472 9.74 9.89 13.95
C LEU A 472 10.82 8.84 13.69
N THR A 473 10.85 8.23 12.49
CA THR A 473 11.93 7.33 12.08
C THR A 473 13.28 8.04 12.09
N GLY A 474 13.36 9.25 11.51
CA GLY A 474 14.57 10.07 11.57
C GLY A 474 15.01 10.37 13.00
N LEU A 475 14.06 10.74 13.86
CA LEU A 475 14.33 10.99 15.27
C LEU A 475 14.87 9.75 16.00
N VAL A 476 14.26 8.58 15.81
CA VAL A 476 14.73 7.32 16.42
C VAL A 476 16.13 6.96 15.90
N ASN A 477 16.38 7.12 14.60
CA ASN A 477 17.67 6.82 13.99
C ASN A 477 18.82 7.71 14.48
N MET A 478 18.51 8.95 14.89
CA MET A 478 19.47 9.88 15.49
C MET A 478 19.66 9.63 16.99
N ALA A 479 18.60 9.20 17.69
CA ALA A 479 18.62 9.02 19.15
C ALA A 479 19.12 7.63 19.60
N VAL A 480 18.98 6.61 18.76
CA VAL A 480 19.24 5.21 19.13
C VAL A 480 20.20 4.55 18.12
N PRO A 481 21.28 3.87 18.58
CA PRO A 481 22.16 3.12 17.70
C PRO A 481 21.51 1.79 17.28
N THR A 482 20.52 1.85 16.38
CA THR A 482 19.62 0.75 15.96
C THR A 482 20.32 -0.58 15.64
N LEU A 483 21.52 -0.55 15.05
CA LEU A 483 22.33 -1.75 14.74
C LEU A 483 22.82 -2.53 15.98
N HIS A 484 22.96 -1.88 17.13
CA HIS A 484 23.49 -2.46 18.36
C HIS A 484 22.41 -2.81 19.39
N VAL A 485 21.15 -2.51 19.08
CA VAL A 485 20.03 -2.73 19.99
C VAL A 485 19.63 -4.21 20.02
N GLY A 486 19.49 -4.77 21.22
CA GLY A 486 19.02 -6.13 21.43
C GLY A 486 17.56 -6.35 21.00
N ARG A 487 17.16 -7.62 20.85
CA ARG A 487 15.83 -8.01 20.34
C ARG A 487 14.67 -7.42 21.15
N GLY A 488 14.71 -7.52 22.49
CA GLY A 488 13.63 -7.04 23.35
C GLY A 488 13.44 -5.52 23.28
N LEU A 489 14.53 -4.77 23.35
CA LEU A 489 14.49 -3.31 23.23
C LEU A 489 14.04 -2.87 21.83
N THR A 490 14.41 -3.60 20.78
CA THR A 490 13.91 -3.34 19.42
C THR A 490 12.39 -3.43 19.34
N VAL A 491 11.79 -4.50 19.88
CA VAL A 491 10.33 -4.67 19.90
C VAL A 491 9.66 -3.55 20.70
N LEU A 492 10.23 -3.17 21.85
CA LEU A 492 9.71 -2.06 22.66
C LEU A 492 9.73 -0.73 21.89
N VAL A 493 10.85 -0.40 21.25
CA VAL A 493 10.97 0.85 20.47
C VAL A 493 9.96 0.86 19.32
N LEU A 494 9.82 -0.23 18.57
CA LEU A 494 8.85 -0.34 17.48
C LEU A 494 7.40 -0.25 17.99
N ALA A 495 7.08 -0.88 19.12
CA ALA A 495 5.76 -0.82 19.72
C ALA A 495 5.41 0.60 20.21
N LEU A 496 6.35 1.29 20.87
CA LEU A 496 6.17 2.68 21.30
C LEU A 496 5.99 3.63 20.12
N TYR A 497 6.85 3.50 19.11
CA TYR A 497 6.74 4.25 17.86
C TYR A 497 5.37 4.06 17.21
N MET A 498 4.92 2.81 17.05
CA MET A 498 3.60 2.53 16.47
C MET A 498 2.45 3.01 17.36
N GLY A 499 2.60 2.98 18.68
CA GLY A 499 1.63 3.54 19.63
C GLY A 499 1.46 5.04 19.45
N VAL A 500 2.56 5.79 19.31
CA VAL A 500 2.53 7.24 19.05
C VAL A 500 1.87 7.54 17.71
N VAL A 501 2.31 6.86 16.63
CA VAL A 501 1.75 7.07 15.28
C VAL A 501 0.24 6.76 15.26
N THR A 502 -0.17 5.65 15.87
CA THR A 502 -1.60 5.27 15.96
C THR A 502 -2.39 6.27 16.79
N GLY A 503 -1.85 6.70 17.94
CA GLY A 503 -2.49 7.66 18.83
C GLY A 503 -2.78 8.99 18.13
N VAL A 504 -1.82 9.51 17.36
CA VAL A 504 -2.02 10.74 16.56
C VAL A 504 -3.04 10.51 15.45
N ALA A 505 -2.98 9.39 14.73
CA ALA A 505 -3.95 9.07 13.67
C ALA A 505 -5.38 9.04 14.22
N VAL A 506 -5.61 8.35 15.34
CA VAL A 506 -6.92 8.22 15.98
C VAL A 506 -7.38 9.55 16.57
N LEU A 507 -6.49 10.34 17.16
CA LEU A 507 -6.83 11.69 17.65
C LEU A 507 -7.36 12.59 16.53
N LEU A 508 -6.74 12.56 15.35
CA LEU A 508 -7.19 13.30 14.19
C LEU A 508 -8.57 12.82 13.71
N ASP A 509 -8.81 11.50 13.69
CA ASP A 509 -10.09 10.93 13.27
C ASP A 509 -11.23 11.30 14.24
N VAL A 510 -11.00 11.17 15.55
CA VAL A 510 -11.96 11.50 16.61
C VAL A 510 -12.31 13.00 16.60
N ARG A 511 -11.33 13.87 16.38
CA ARG A 511 -11.56 15.32 16.23
C ARG A 511 -12.18 15.71 14.89
N GLY A 512 -12.39 14.75 13.98
CA GLY A 512 -12.95 15.02 12.66
C GLY A 512 -12.02 15.82 11.74
N ILE A 513 -10.72 15.87 12.02
CA ILE A 513 -9.74 16.64 11.26
C ILE A 513 -9.29 15.82 10.05
N THR A 514 -9.52 16.36 8.86
CA THR A 514 -9.00 15.79 7.61
C THR A 514 -7.94 16.73 7.04
N ILE A 515 -6.69 16.29 7.04
CA ILE A 515 -5.58 17.06 6.48
C ILE A 515 -5.58 16.86 4.97
N LYS A 516 -5.97 17.91 4.23
CA LYS A 516 -5.84 17.95 2.77
C LYS A 516 -4.41 18.37 2.45
N LEU A 517 -3.52 17.38 2.39
CA LEU A 517 -2.26 17.49 1.67
C LEU A 517 -2.59 17.20 0.22
#